data_AF-A0A957WJS2-F1
#
_entry.id   AF-A0A957WJS2-F1
#
_cell.length_a   1.000
_cell.length_b   1.000
_cell.length_c   1.000
_cell.angle_alpha   90.00
_cell.angle_beta   90.00
_cell.angle_gamma   90.00
#
_symmetry.space_group_name_H-M   'P 1'
#
loop_
_entity.id
_entity.type
_entity.pdbx_description
1 polymer ?
#
loop_
_entity_poly.entity_id
_entity_poly.type
_entity_poly.pdbx_seq_one_letter_code
_entity_poly.pdbx_strand_id
1 'polypeptide(L)'
;RLICRTCQAPYHVAFNPPRTLGVCDLCQGELYQRADDTIEIGRERLKLFYRVTEPLIDYYKQSGRLVIVKDEGNIDDVTNALINTIAAVRRNKQERAKTEDALQLQALKEAAKVLTPDQAAFPSLDVVLLGAPGSGKGTQAEQLKNSLGLQHISTGDLFRENLKNETELGKLAKTYMERGELVPDDVTQAMVRDRLQRPDTRAGFILDGFPRTLPQAEALSDILTDMQRRLDAVLYIKVSDEEIIKRLSGRRICCNCQTPYHVVFNPPAEEDKCDRCGGELYQRKDDNEETIMARLKTFHGQTAPLIGYYRQAGLLLEIEGEGDVADITARTMAAIHPILQPLPVEWSQQVSPLDSSDVEMADL
;
A
#
# COMPACT_ATOMS: atom_id res chain seq x y z
N ARG A 1 -22.98 -28.64 -6.63
CA ARG A 1 -22.73 -27.91 -7.90
C ARG A 1 -21.87 -28.81 -8.78
N LEU A 2 -21.67 -28.45 -10.04
CA LEU A 2 -20.74 -29.14 -10.93
C LEU A 2 -19.63 -28.15 -11.31
N ILE A 3 -18.39 -28.62 -11.45
CA ILE A 3 -17.26 -27.79 -11.86
C ILE A 3 -16.47 -28.52 -12.95
N CYS A 4 -15.98 -27.79 -13.94
CA CYS A 4 -15.09 -28.37 -14.93
C CYS A 4 -13.72 -28.67 -14.34
N ARG A 5 -13.23 -29.92 -14.49
CA ARG A 5 -11.88 -30.30 -14.06
C ARG A 5 -10.79 -29.46 -14.72
N THR A 6 -10.99 -29.08 -15.97
CA THR A 6 -9.98 -28.40 -16.79
C THR A 6 -9.94 -26.89 -16.56
N CYS A 7 -11.08 -26.20 -16.75
CA CYS A 7 -11.12 -24.73 -16.70
C CYS A 7 -11.76 -24.17 -15.42
N GLN A 8 -12.19 -25.04 -14.50
CA GLN A 8 -12.84 -24.65 -13.24
C GLN A 8 -14.15 -23.85 -13.41
N ALA A 9 -14.74 -23.86 -14.62
CA ALA A 9 -16.02 -23.23 -14.87
C ALA A 9 -17.13 -23.85 -14.01
N PRO A 10 -17.91 -23.04 -13.26
CA PRO A 10 -18.95 -23.53 -12.37
C PRO A 10 -20.29 -23.71 -13.11
N TYR A 11 -20.97 -24.80 -12.78
CA TYR A 11 -22.29 -25.14 -13.27
C TYR A 11 -23.23 -25.48 -12.11
N HIS A 12 -24.51 -25.20 -12.29
CA HIS A 12 -25.55 -25.55 -11.33
C HIS A 12 -26.67 -26.29 -12.04
N VAL A 13 -26.98 -27.50 -11.58
CA VAL A 13 -27.97 -28.39 -12.21
C VAL A 13 -29.34 -27.73 -12.44
N ALA A 14 -29.75 -26.80 -11.57
CA ALA A 14 -31.03 -26.10 -11.69
C ALA A 14 -30.96 -24.66 -12.26
N PHE A 15 -29.81 -23.98 -12.17
CA PHE A 15 -29.73 -22.52 -12.41
C PHE A 15 -28.75 -22.15 -13.51
N ASN A 16 -27.76 -23.01 -13.79
CA ASN A 16 -26.81 -22.88 -14.89
C ASN A 16 -26.41 -24.28 -15.35
N PRO A 17 -27.35 -25.08 -15.91
CA PRO A 17 -27.05 -26.44 -16.32
C PRO A 17 -26.14 -26.43 -17.56
N PRO A 18 -25.20 -27.38 -17.68
CA PRO A 18 -24.42 -27.52 -18.90
C PRO A 18 -25.32 -27.92 -20.07
N ARG A 19 -24.99 -27.50 -21.29
CA ARG A 19 -25.75 -27.89 -22.49
C ARG A 19 -25.72 -29.40 -22.72
N THR A 20 -24.58 -30.03 -22.39
CA THR A 20 -24.42 -31.48 -22.43
C THR A 20 -24.07 -32.00 -21.04
N LEU A 21 -24.83 -32.98 -20.54
CA LEU A 21 -24.65 -33.52 -19.20
C LEU A 21 -23.21 -34.06 -19.01
N GLY A 22 -22.53 -33.58 -17.97
CA GLY A 22 -21.16 -34.01 -17.65
C GLY A 22 -20.05 -33.33 -18.47
N VAL A 23 -20.39 -32.45 -19.41
CA VAL A 23 -19.41 -31.80 -20.32
C VAL A 23 -19.45 -30.28 -20.14
N CYS A 24 -18.27 -29.67 -20.04
CA CYS A 24 -18.12 -28.23 -19.96
C CYS A 24 -18.39 -27.56 -21.30
N ASP A 25 -19.31 -26.60 -21.33
CA ASP A 25 -19.65 -25.86 -22.54
C ASP A 25 -18.49 -25.00 -23.08
N LEU A 26 -17.54 -24.61 -22.22
CA LEU A 26 -16.43 -23.72 -22.58
C LEU A 26 -15.21 -24.45 -23.15
N CYS A 27 -14.80 -25.55 -22.53
CA CYS A 27 -13.56 -26.23 -22.89
C CYS A 27 -13.74 -27.72 -23.19
N GLN A 28 -14.99 -28.20 -23.22
CA GLN A 28 -15.34 -29.60 -23.47
C GLN A 28 -14.75 -30.60 -22.46
N GLY A 29 -14.25 -30.10 -21.32
CA GLY A 29 -13.70 -30.93 -20.24
C GLY A 29 -14.79 -31.55 -19.35
N GLU A 30 -14.43 -32.61 -18.63
CA GLU A 30 -15.34 -33.32 -17.71
C GLU A 30 -15.80 -32.42 -16.55
N LEU A 31 -17.10 -32.47 -16.26
CA LEU A 31 -17.69 -31.85 -15.07
C LEU A 31 -17.76 -32.86 -13.92
N TYR A 32 -17.33 -32.43 -12.73
CA TYR A 32 -17.42 -33.24 -11.51
C TYR A 32 -18.10 -32.45 -10.39
N GLN A 33 -18.71 -33.18 -9.45
CA GLN A 33 -19.19 -32.59 -8.21
C GLN A 33 -18.04 -32.51 -7.21
N ARG A 34 -17.85 -31.35 -6.58
CA ARG A 34 -16.85 -31.24 -5.53
C ARG A 34 -17.28 -32.05 -4.30
N ALA A 35 -16.31 -32.71 -3.66
CA ALA A 35 -16.56 -33.51 -2.46
C ALA A 35 -17.05 -32.69 -1.26
N ASP A 36 -16.79 -31.37 -1.25
CA ASP A 36 -17.21 -30.44 -0.20
C ASP A 36 -18.55 -29.74 -0.46
N ASP A 37 -19.24 -30.07 -1.56
CA ASP A 37 -20.59 -29.59 -1.85
C ASP A 37 -21.65 -30.42 -1.11
N THR A 38 -21.55 -30.50 0.23
CA THR A 38 -22.54 -31.15 1.10
C THR A 38 -23.38 -30.11 1.86
N ILE A 39 -24.57 -30.53 2.31
CA ILE A 39 -25.47 -29.67 3.09
C ILE A 39 -24.81 -29.27 4.41
N GLU A 40 -24.10 -30.19 5.05
CA GLU A 40 -23.40 -29.98 6.31
C GLU A 40 -22.32 -28.90 6.17
N ILE A 41 -21.48 -28.98 5.13
CA ILE A 41 -20.43 -27.99 4.86
C ILE A 41 -21.05 -26.65 4.48
N GLY A 42 -22.15 -26.66 3.71
CA GLY A 42 -22.91 -25.45 3.39
C GLY A 42 -23.43 -24.73 4.65
N ARG A 43 -23.96 -25.48 5.63
CA ARG A 43 -24.42 -24.93 6.91
C ARG A 43 -23.28 -24.33 7.73
N GLU A 44 -22.13 -24.99 7.80
CA GLU A 44 -20.96 -24.46 8.53
C GLU A 44 -20.42 -23.18 7.88
N ARG A 45 -20.41 -23.09 6.54
CA ARG A 45 -20.03 -21.86 5.82
C ARG A 45 -21.00 -20.71 6.10
N LEU A 46 -22.31 -20.98 6.17
CA LEU A 46 -23.31 -19.98 6.54
C LEU A 46 -23.11 -19.48 7.98
N LYS A 47 -22.85 -20.38 8.93
CA LYS A 47 -22.52 -19.98 10.32
C LYS A 47 -21.29 -19.08 10.37
N LEU A 48 -20.25 -19.41 9.59
CA LEU A 48 -19.04 -18.60 9.51
C LEU A 48 -19.34 -17.21 8.90
N PHE A 49 -20.14 -17.16 7.84
CA PHE A 49 -20.58 -15.89 7.23
C PHE A 49 -21.30 -15.00 8.25
N TYR A 50 -22.31 -15.50 8.95
CA TYR A 50 -23.05 -14.71 9.93
C TYR A 50 -22.18 -14.28 11.13
N ARG A 51 -21.21 -15.12 11.53
CA ARG A 51 -20.33 -14.79 12.66
C ARG A 51 -19.23 -13.78 12.31
N VAL A 52 -18.68 -13.86 11.10
CA VAL A 52 -17.42 -13.16 10.73
C VAL A 52 -17.66 -12.11 9.66
N THR A 53 -18.46 -12.42 8.64
CA THR A 53 -18.64 -11.58 7.45
C THR A 53 -19.81 -10.62 7.60
N GLU A 54 -20.93 -11.05 8.17
CA GLU A 54 -22.11 -10.21 8.37
C GLU A 54 -21.83 -8.96 9.23
N PRO A 55 -21.05 -9.00 10.33
CA PRO A 55 -20.72 -7.80 11.09
C PRO A 55 -19.95 -6.74 10.28
N LEU A 56 -19.25 -7.13 9.21
CA LEU A 56 -18.54 -6.18 8.32
C LEU A 56 -19.52 -5.38 7.44
N ILE A 57 -20.74 -5.87 7.24
CA ILE A 57 -21.76 -5.19 6.43
C ILE A 57 -22.06 -3.81 7.04
N ASP A 58 -22.20 -3.73 8.36
CA ASP A 58 -22.47 -2.45 9.04
C ASP A 58 -21.31 -1.47 8.90
N TYR A 59 -20.06 -1.96 8.95
CA TYR A 59 -18.87 -1.14 8.70
C TYR A 59 -18.86 -0.56 7.27
N TYR A 60 -19.12 -1.39 6.25
CA TYR A 60 -19.16 -0.93 4.86
C TYR A 60 -20.35 -0.01 4.59
N LYS A 61 -21.48 -0.23 5.28
CA LYS A 61 -22.67 0.62 5.21
C LYS A 61 -22.40 2.01 5.79
N GLN A 62 -21.79 2.07 6.97
CA GLN A 62 -21.42 3.32 7.64
C GLN A 62 -20.35 4.11 6.87
N SER A 63 -19.40 3.42 6.24
CA SER A 63 -18.38 4.05 5.41
C SER A 63 -18.86 4.43 4.00
N GLY A 64 -20.13 4.18 3.66
CA GLY A 64 -20.69 4.48 2.34
C GLY A 64 -20.07 3.69 1.19
N ARG A 65 -19.38 2.58 1.50
CA ARG A 65 -18.69 1.69 0.55
C ARG A 65 -19.50 0.44 0.21
N LEU A 66 -20.56 0.16 0.97
CA LEU A 66 -21.46 -0.95 0.69
C LEU A 66 -22.47 -0.57 -0.39
N VAL A 67 -22.53 -1.37 -1.46
CA VAL A 67 -23.68 -1.37 -2.36
C VAL A 67 -24.35 -2.74 -2.30
N ILE A 68 -25.63 -2.74 -1.90
CA ILE A 68 -26.42 -3.96 -1.77
C ILE A 68 -27.14 -4.19 -3.09
N VAL A 69 -26.81 -5.29 -3.76
CA VAL A 69 -27.57 -5.78 -4.92
C VAL A 69 -28.56 -6.82 -4.40
N LYS A 70 -29.86 -6.53 -4.52
CA LYS A 70 -30.91 -7.48 -4.15
C LYS A 70 -31.01 -8.57 -5.21
N ASP A 71 -31.14 -9.80 -4.75
CA ASP A 71 -31.17 -11.02 -5.56
C ASP A 71 -32.53 -11.71 -5.42
N GLU A 72 -33.38 -11.55 -6.43
CA GLU A 72 -34.64 -12.28 -6.57
C GLU A 72 -34.87 -12.75 -8.04
N GLY A 73 -33.82 -12.72 -8.87
CA GLY A 73 -33.90 -12.91 -10.33
C GLY A 73 -33.09 -14.10 -10.85
N ASN A 74 -33.04 -14.26 -12.19
CA ASN A 74 -32.14 -15.24 -12.81
C ASN A 74 -30.69 -14.70 -12.84
N ILE A 75 -29.73 -15.54 -13.23
CA ILE A 75 -28.30 -15.17 -13.26
C ILE A 75 -28.01 -13.95 -14.15
N ASP A 76 -28.73 -13.81 -15.26
CA ASP A 76 -28.56 -12.68 -16.17
C ASP A 76 -29.08 -11.37 -15.54
N ASP A 77 -30.20 -11.43 -14.81
CA ASP A 77 -30.74 -10.29 -14.06
C ASP A 77 -29.75 -9.81 -12.99
N VAL A 78 -29.19 -10.74 -12.22
CA VAL A 78 -28.17 -10.44 -11.19
C VAL A 78 -26.91 -9.86 -11.82
N THR A 79 -26.46 -10.43 -12.94
CA THR A 79 -25.28 -9.96 -13.68
C THR A 79 -25.49 -8.53 -14.19
N ASN A 80 -26.66 -8.24 -14.76
CA ASN A 80 -27.01 -6.91 -15.23
C ASN A 80 -27.11 -5.90 -14.08
N ALA A 81 -27.69 -6.29 -12.95
CA ALA A 81 -27.76 -5.45 -11.76
C ALA A 81 -26.37 -5.12 -11.21
N LEU A 82 -25.44 -6.09 -11.20
CA LEU A 82 -24.04 -5.90 -10.82
C LEU A 82 -23.32 -4.95 -11.77
N ILE A 83 -23.46 -5.14 -13.09
CA ILE A 83 -22.84 -4.27 -14.11
C ILE A 83 -23.30 -2.82 -13.94
N ASN A 84 -24.61 -2.61 -13.82
CA ASN A 84 -25.18 -1.27 -13.64
C ASN A 84 -24.70 -0.61 -12.33
N THR A 85 -24.62 -1.39 -11.26
CA THR A 85 -24.11 -0.95 -9.96
C THR A 85 -22.65 -0.52 -10.05
N ILE A 86 -21.78 -1.34 -10.67
CA ILE A 86 -20.36 -1.03 -10.86
C ILE A 86 -20.20 0.23 -11.71
N ALA A 87 -21.00 0.39 -12.77
CA ALA A 87 -20.99 1.59 -13.60
C ALA A 87 -21.42 2.85 -12.83
N ALA A 88 -22.41 2.74 -11.93
CA ALA A 88 -22.82 3.84 -11.06
C ALA A 88 -21.73 4.21 -10.03
N VAL A 89 -21.09 3.22 -9.40
CA VAL A 89 -19.97 3.45 -8.48
C VAL A 89 -18.81 4.14 -9.18
N ARG A 90 -18.47 3.74 -10.41
CA ARG A 90 -17.42 4.39 -11.22
C ARG A 90 -17.76 5.84 -11.54
N ARG A 91 -18.99 6.12 -11.95
CA ARG A 91 -19.46 7.51 -12.21
C ARG A 91 -19.39 8.36 -10.94
N ASN A 92 -19.89 7.85 -9.82
CA ASN A 92 -19.83 8.56 -8.53
C ASN A 92 -18.38 8.80 -8.08
N LYS A 93 -17.44 7.86 -8.33
CA LYS A 93 -16.01 8.05 -8.03
C LYS A 93 -15.39 9.14 -8.91
N GLN A 94 -15.76 9.20 -10.19
CA GLN A 94 -15.32 10.26 -11.11
C GLN A 94 -15.90 11.64 -10.78
N GLU A 95 -17.17 11.70 -10.36
CA GLU A 95 -17.81 12.95 -9.92
C GLU A 95 -17.26 13.43 -8.58
N ARG A 96 -16.99 12.52 -7.63
CA ARG A 96 -16.30 12.84 -6.38
C ARG A 96 -14.90 13.37 -6.62
N ALA A 97 -14.10 12.73 -7.47
CA ALA A 97 -12.77 13.21 -7.83
C ALA A 97 -12.81 14.64 -8.42
N LYS A 98 -13.76 14.94 -9.32
CA LYS A 98 -13.94 16.29 -9.87
C LYS A 98 -14.39 17.32 -8.84
N THR A 99 -15.21 16.91 -7.88
CA THR A 99 -15.74 17.79 -6.83
C THR A 99 -14.68 18.05 -5.75
N GLU A 100 -13.88 17.03 -5.42
CA GLU A 100 -12.73 17.11 -4.51
C GLU A 100 -11.64 18.01 -5.10
N ASP A 101 -11.30 17.87 -6.38
CA ASP A 101 -10.34 18.78 -7.05
C ASP A 101 -10.81 20.25 -7.00
N ALA A 102 -12.10 20.50 -7.18
CA ALA A 102 -12.69 21.84 -7.13
C ALA A 102 -12.73 22.43 -5.71
N LEU A 103 -13.13 21.63 -4.71
CA LEU A 103 -13.13 22.04 -3.30
C LEU A 103 -11.71 22.23 -2.75
N GLN A 104 -10.76 21.42 -3.18
CA GLN A 104 -9.37 21.49 -2.75
C GLN A 104 -8.67 22.73 -3.32
N LEU A 105 -8.98 23.12 -4.56
CA LEU A 105 -8.52 24.38 -5.13
C LEU A 105 -9.12 25.61 -4.41
N GLN A 106 -10.38 25.51 -3.96
CA GLN A 106 -11.04 26.58 -3.21
C GLN A 106 -10.52 26.68 -1.76
N ALA A 107 -10.33 25.55 -1.09
CA ALA A 107 -9.75 25.47 0.25
C ALA A 107 -8.29 25.96 0.28
N LEU A 108 -7.49 25.65 -0.76
CA LEU A 108 -6.13 26.19 -0.92
C LEU A 108 -6.14 27.72 -1.08
N LYS A 109 -7.11 28.27 -1.82
CA LYS A 109 -7.29 29.72 -2.01
C LYS A 109 -7.75 30.43 -0.73
N GLU A 110 -8.49 29.76 0.15
CA GLU A 110 -8.92 30.29 1.44
C GLU A 110 -7.84 30.17 2.52
N ALA A 111 -7.12 29.04 2.57
CA ALA A 111 -5.98 28.84 3.45
C ALA A 111 -4.83 29.85 3.16
N ALA A 112 -4.61 30.19 1.89
CA ALA A 112 -3.65 31.21 1.49
C ALA A 112 -3.98 32.64 1.99
N LYS A 113 -5.23 32.90 2.43
CA LYS A 113 -5.66 34.22 2.94
C LYS A 113 -5.46 34.40 4.45
N VAL A 114 -5.10 33.35 5.20
CA VAL A 114 -5.07 33.37 6.68
C VAL A 114 -3.67 33.15 7.27
N LEU A 115 -2.61 33.14 6.46
CA LEU A 115 -1.26 32.90 6.98
C LEU A 115 -0.66 34.18 7.60
N THR A 116 -0.66 34.24 8.92
CA THR A 116 0.19 35.16 9.69
C THR A 116 1.65 34.74 9.61
N PRO A 117 2.62 35.67 9.53
CA PRO A 117 4.01 35.38 9.19
C PRO A 117 4.86 34.89 10.38
N ASP A 118 4.33 34.02 11.24
CA ASP A 118 5.12 33.42 12.31
C ASP A 118 4.69 31.98 12.58
N GLN A 119 5.10 31.09 11.66
CA GLN A 119 5.24 29.64 11.83
C GLN A 119 5.86 29.07 10.54
N ALA A 120 7.18 29.20 10.43
CA ALA A 120 7.97 28.47 9.45
C ALA A 120 8.03 26.98 9.85
N ALA A 121 6.93 26.25 9.65
CA ALA A 121 6.90 24.80 9.67
C ALA A 121 6.97 24.33 8.22
N PHE A 122 7.93 23.45 7.91
CA PHE A 122 7.96 22.76 6.62
C PHE A 122 6.57 22.14 6.35
N PRO A 123 6.07 22.17 5.10
CA PRO A 123 4.88 21.41 4.75
C PRO A 123 5.08 19.94 5.17
N SER A 124 4.05 19.33 5.76
CA SER A 124 4.11 17.91 6.17
C SER A 124 4.58 17.04 5.00
N LEU A 125 5.54 16.14 5.23
CA LEU A 125 6.13 15.31 4.19
C LEU A 125 5.79 13.83 4.38
N ASP A 126 4.90 13.31 3.53
CA ASP A 126 4.44 11.93 3.54
C ASP A 126 5.08 11.15 2.40
N VAL A 127 5.95 10.18 2.73
CA VAL A 127 6.71 9.41 1.72
C VAL A 127 6.63 7.90 1.93
N VAL A 128 6.77 7.16 0.83
CA VAL A 128 6.90 5.69 0.81
C VAL A 128 8.30 5.33 0.34
N LEU A 129 8.92 4.33 0.98
CA LEU A 129 10.15 3.70 0.50
C LEU A 129 9.83 2.42 -0.28
N LEU A 130 10.23 2.40 -1.55
CA LEU A 130 10.12 1.26 -2.44
C LEU A 130 11.50 0.69 -2.77
N GLY A 131 11.60 -0.62 -2.91
CA GLY A 131 12.86 -1.28 -3.27
C GLY A 131 12.90 -2.74 -2.86
N ALA A 132 13.78 -3.51 -3.49
CA ALA A 132 13.96 -4.92 -3.19
C ALA A 132 14.41 -5.13 -1.72
N PRO A 133 14.14 -6.28 -1.10
CA PRO A 133 14.78 -6.65 0.15
C PRO A 133 16.31 -6.54 0.04
N GLY A 134 16.98 -5.91 1.01
CA GLY A 134 18.43 -5.68 0.92
C GLY A 134 18.84 -4.40 0.19
N SER A 135 17.90 -3.63 -0.39
CA SER A 135 18.23 -2.39 -1.12
C SER A 135 18.71 -1.24 -0.22
N GLY A 136 18.58 -1.37 1.11
CA GLY A 136 18.97 -0.32 2.06
C GLY A 136 17.83 0.61 2.52
N LYS A 137 16.56 0.29 2.22
CA LYS A 137 15.39 1.07 2.67
C LYS A 137 15.44 1.45 4.15
N GLY A 138 15.55 0.47 5.05
CA GLY A 138 15.58 0.74 6.49
C GLY A 138 16.74 1.66 6.92
N THR A 139 17.91 1.52 6.29
CA THR A 139 19.05 2.42 6.53
C THR A 139 18.71 3.85 6.11
N GLN A 140 18.14 4.04 4.91
CA GLN A 140 17.75 5.36 4.43
C GLN A 140 16.55 5.93 5.20
N ALA A 141 15.62 5.09 5.67
CA ALA A 141 14.50 5.51 6.51
C ALA A 141 14.98 6.15 7.82
N GLU A 142 15.95 5.54 8.50
CA GLU A 142 16.52 6.12 9.73
C GLU A 142 17.30 7.41 9.43
N GLN A 143 18.05 7.48 8.32
CA GLN A 143 18.74 8.72 7.93
C GLN A 143 17.75 9.86 7.65
N LEU A 144 16.67 9.60 6.91
CA LEU A 144 15.63 10.57 6.62
C LEU A 144 14.88 11.00 7.90
N LYS A 145 14.52 10.05 8.77
CA LYS A 145 13.93 10.33 10.07
C LYS A 145 14.81 11.27 10.89
N ASN A 146 16.11 11.01 10.99
CA ASN A 146 17.04 11.85 11.75
C ASN A 146 17.24 13.23 11.11
N SER A 147 17.24 13.30 9.77
CA SER A 147 17.50 14.54 9.02
C SER A 147 16.29 15.47 8.92
N LEU A 148 15.09 14.89 8.81
CA LEU A 148 13.84 15.61 8.51
C LEU A 148 12.82 15.56 9.67
N GLY A 149 13.10 14.80 10.74
CA GLY A 149 12.20 14.66 11.89
C GLY A 149 10.93 13.84 11.60
N LEU A 150 10.90 13.08 10.51
CA LEU A 150 9.76 12.26 10.11
C LEU A 150 9.65 10.97 10.92
N GLN A 151 8.43 10.43 11.06
CA GLN A 151 8.25 9.13 11.70
C GLN A 151 8.49 7.99 10.73
N HIS A 152 9.45 7.12 11.05
CA HIS A 152 9.65 5.87 10.32
C HIS A 152 8.63 4.82 10.80
N ILE A 153 7.80 4.35 9.86
CA ILE A 153 6.77 3.35 10.08
C ILE A 153 7.09 2.14 9.20
N SER A 154 7.66 1.10 9.80
CA SER A 154 7.88 -0.17 9.11
C SER A 154 6.74 -1.14 9.40
N THR A 155 6.29 -1.88 8.38
CA THR A 155 5.26 -2.94 8.58
C THR A 155 5.69 -3.98 9.61
N GLY A 156 6.97 -4.36 9.63
CA GLY A 156 7.49 -5.34 10.57
C GLY A 156 7.42 -4.86 12.03
N ASP A 157 7.77 -3.59 12.28
CA ASP A 157 7.65 -2.99 13.62
C ASP A 157 6.19 -2.81 14.01
N LEU A 158 5.35 -2.40 13.06
CA LEU A 158 3.92 -2.24 13.27
C LEU A 158 3.26 -3.54 13.73
N PHE A 159 3.58 -4.67 13.10
CA PHE A 159 3.11 -5.99 13.54
C PHE A 159 3.62 -6.33 14.93
N ARG A 160 4.92 -6.15 15.20
CA ARG A 160 5.51 -6.44 16.52
C ARG A 160 4.88 -5.59 17.62
N GLU A 161 4.65 -4.31 17.35
CA GLU A 161 4.02 -3.38 18.29
C GLU A 161 2.59 -3.82 18.62
N ASN A 162 1.77 -4.10 17.60
CA ASN A 162 0.39 -4.54 17.79
C ASN A 162 0.31 -5.88 18.56
N LEU A 163 1.22 -6.82 18.26
CA LEU A 163 1.32 -8.09 18.97
C LEU A 163 1.74 -7.90 20.44
N LYS A 164 2.75 -7.07 20.68
CA LYS A 164 3.28 -6.78 22.03
C LYS A 164 2.26 -6.05 22.91
N ASN A 165 1.51 -5.13 22.33
CA ASN A 165 0.51 -4.33 23.03
C ASN A 165 -0.87 -5.03 23.11
N GLU A 166 -0.97 -6.26 22.58
CA GLU A 166 -2.21 -7.06 22.57
C GLU A 166 -3.43 -6.29 22.03
N THR A 167 -3.22 -5.48 20.98
CA THR A 167 -4.31 -4.74 20.33
C THR A 167 -5.26 -5.72 19.65
N GLU A 168 -6.51 -5.31 19.37
CA GLU A 168 -7.46 -6.18 18.68
C GLU A 168 -6.95 -6.62 17.29
N LEU A 169 -6.31 -5.70 16.56
CA LEU A 169 -5.63 -6.02 15.29
C LEU A 169 -4.43 -6.96 15.50
N GLY A 170 -3.66 -6.78 16.57
CA GLY A 170 -2.54 -7.66 16.92
C GLY A 170 -2.98 -9.08 17.26
N LYS A 171 -4.04 -9.23 18.06
CA LYS A 171 -4.66 -10.53 18.37
C LYS A 171 -5.17 -11.21 17.10
N LEU A 172 -5.82 -10.46 16.22
CA LEU A 172 -6.31 -10.98 14.94
C LEU A 172 -5.14 -11.48 14.07
N ALA A 173 -4.09 -10.67 13.88
CA ALA A 173 -2.89 -11.04 13.14
C ALA A 173 -2.19 -12.27 13.74
N LYS A 174 -2.12 -12.36 15.08
CA LYS A 174 -1.58 -13.52 15.79
C LYS A 174 -2.28 -14.81 15.39
N THR A 175 -3.62 -14.79 15.23
CA THR A 175 -4.36 -16.01 14.85
C THR A 175 -3.96 -16.54 13.47
N TYR A 176 -3.65 -15.67 12.51
CA TYR A 176 -3.15 -16.08 11.19
C TYR A 176 -1.73 -16.63 11.29
N MET A 177 -0.86 -15.92 12.01
CA MET A 177 0.54 -16.30 12.19
C MET A 177 0.69 -17.66 12.89
N GLU A 178 -0.11 -17.94 13.92
CA GLU A 178 -0.13 -19.22 14.63
C GLU A 178 -0.60 -20.39 13.74
N ARG A 179 -1.47 -20.11 12.76
CA ARG A 179 -1.91 -21.08 11.74
C ARG A 179 -0.91 -21.20 10.58
N GLY A 180 0.18 -20.43 10.57
CA GLY A 180 1.12 -20.36 9.45
C GLY A 180 0.53 -19.68 8.21
N GLU A 181 -0.57 -18.95 8.35
CA GLU A 181 -1.24 -18.21 7.29
C GLU A 181 -0.64 -16.81 7.14
N LEU A 182 -0.69 -16.27 5.92
CA LEU A 182 -0.35 -14.86 5.69
C LEU A 182 -1.44 -13.97 6.30
N VAL A 183 -1.03 -12.89 6.95
CA VAL A 183 -1.98 -11.89 7.45
C VAL A 183 -2.66 -11.22 6.24
N PRO A 184 -3.99 -11.19 6.20
CA PRO A 184 -4.73 -10.53 5.14
C PRO A 184 -4.39 -9.03 4.96
N ASP A 185 -4.56 -8.55 3.73
CA ASP A 185 -4.23 -7.16 3.36
C ASP A 185 -5.08 -6.12 4.10
N ASP A 186 -6.36 -6.42 4.37
CA ASP A 186 -7.30 -5.57 5.11
C ASP A 186 -6.86 -5.36 6.57
N VAL A 187 -6.36 -6.41 7.24
CA VAL A 187 -5.79 -6.32 8.58
C VAL A 187 -4.55 -5.42 8.56
N THR A 188 -3.69 -5.58 7.56
CA THR A 188 -2.49 -4.74 7.39
C THR A 188 -2.86 -3.28 7.14
N GLN A 189 -3.85 -3.02 6.27
CA GLN A 189 -4.37 -1.69 5.99
C GLN A 189 -4.96 -1.01 7.24
N ALA A 190 -5.71 -1.77 8.05
CA ALA A 190 -6.27 -1.26 9.30
C ALA A 190 -5.18 -0.87 10.30
N MET A 191 -4.11 -1.68 10.43
CA MET A 191 -2.97 -1.35 11.28
C MET A 191 -2.24 -0.08 10.80
N VAL A 192 -2.07 0.06 9.48
CA VAL A 192 -1.44 1.25 8.89
C VAL A 192 -2.31 2.48 9.16
N ARG A 193 -3.62 2.41 8.94
CA ARG A 193 -4.56 3.50 9.24
C ARG A 193 -4.48 3.94 10.71
N ASP A 194 -4.53 3.02 11.65
CA ASP A 194 -4.38 3.33 13.08
C ASP A 194 -3.06 4.05 13.38
N ARG A 195 -1.95 3.56 12.81
CA ARG A 195 -0.63 4.14 13.03
C ARG A 195 -0.49 5.55 12.47
N LEU A 196 -1.08 5.82 11.31
CA LEU A 196 -1.05 7.13 10.64
C LEU A 196 -1.93 8.18 11.32
N GLN A 197 -2.91 7.77 12.13
CA GLN A 197 -3.76 8.70 12.90
C GLN A 197 -3.07 9.31 14.12
N ARG A 198 -1.90 8.79 14.50
CA ARG A 198 -1.20 9.22 15.71
C ARG A 198 -0.59 10.62 15.56
N PRO A 199 -0.59 11.45 16.63
CA PRO A 199 -0.12 12.84 16.56
C PRO A 199 1.34 13.01 16.13
N ASP A 200 2.18 12.00 16.38
CA ASP A 200 3.60 12.02 16.04
C ASP A 200 3.84 12.01 14.52
N THR A 201 2.85 11.61 13.73
CA THR A 201 2.95 11.60 12.25
C THR A 201 2.51 12.91 11.59
N ARG A 202 2.12 13.94 12.35
CA ARG A 202 1.60 15.21 11.80
C ARG A 202 2.62 15.97 10.96
N ALA A 203 3.90 15.91 11.35
CA ALA A 203 5.00 16.50 10.59
C ALA A 203 5.33 15.72 9.29
N GLY A 204 4.78 14.52 9.16
CA GLY A 204 5.02 13.61 8.06
C GLY A 204 5.48 12.23 8.52
N PHE A 205 5.56 11.29 7.58
CA PHE A 205 5.98 9.92 7.84
C PHE A 205 6.76 9.31 6.67
N ILE A 206 7.48 8.23 6.98
CA ILE A 206 8.16 7.36 6.02
C ILE A 206 7.57 5.96 6.19
N LEU A 207 6.84 5.48 5.19
CA LEU A 207 6.35 4.10 5.16
C LEU A 207 7.40 3.17 4.54
N ASP A 208 7.88 2.18 5.31
CA ASP A 208 8.78 1.12 4.83
C ASP A 208 8.05 -0.24 4.77
N GLY A 209 8.00 -0.79 3.56
CA GLY A 209 7.45 -2.13 3.33
C GLY A 209 5.93 -2.18 3.20
N PHE A 210 5.25 -1.04 3.05
CA PHE A 210 3.87 -0.92 2.59
C PHE A 210 3.76 0.32 1.68
N PRO A 211 3.08 0.22 0.52
CA PRO A 211 2.46 -0.98 -0.05
C PRO A 211 3.46 -1.90 -0.74
N ARG A 212 3.08 -3.17 -0.92
CA ARG A 212 3.82 -4.21 -1.67
C ARG A 212 3.09 -4.72 -2.91
N THR A 213 1.81 -4.40 -3.04
CA THR A 213 0.92 -4.81 -4.13
C THR A 213 0.09 -3.62 -4.59
N LEU A 214 -0.42 -3.65 -5.83
CA LEU A 214 -1.30 -2.59 -6.36
C LEU A 214 -2.56 -2.36 -5.48
N PRO A 215 -3.28 -3.40 -5.02
CA PRO A 215 -4.42 -3.20 -4.11
C PRO A 215 -4.04 -2.48 -2.81
N GLN A 216 -2.86 -2.76 -2.24
CA GLN A 216 -2.38 -2.03 -1.06
C GLN A 216 -2.06 -0.56 -1.38
N ALA A 217 -1.58 -0.25 -2.58
CA ALA A 217 -1.30 1.12 -2.99
C ALA A 217 -2.59 1.94 -3.18
N GLU A 218 -3.62 1.34 -3.78
CA GLU A 218 -4.95 1.95 -3.87
C GLU A 218 -5.55 2.17 -2.47
N ALA A 219 -5.42 1.19 -1.57
CA ALA A 219 -5.87 1.32 -0.19
C ALA A 219 -5.12 2.41 0.58
N LEU A 220 -3.81 2.57 0.36
CA LEU A 220 -3.03 3.67 0.95
C LEU A 220 -3.57 5.02 0.47
N SER A 221 -3.86 5.16 -0.82
CA SER A 221 -4.45 6.38 -1.37
C SER A 221 -5.78 6.70 -0.69
N ASP A 222 -6.67 5.71 -0.57
CA ASP A 222 -7.98 5.89 0.08
C ASP A 222 -7.84 6.26 1.57
N ILE A 223 -6.87 5.67 2.28
CA ILE A 223 -6.57 6.01 3.70
C ILE A 223 -6.13 7.47 3.81
N LEU A 224 -5.22 7.93 2.96
CA LEU A 224 -4.71 9.30 3.00
C LEU A 224 -5.79 10.31 2.64
N THR A 225 -6.59 10.04 1.60
CA THR A 225 -7.74 10.89 1.23
C THR A 225 -8.73 11.03 2.37
N ASP A 226 -9.12 9.93 3.03
CA ASP A 226 -10.01 9.96 4.20
C ASP A 226 -9.45 10.84 5.34
N MET A 227 -8.13 10.96 5.43
CA MET A 227 -7.42 11.75 6.44
C MET A 227 -7.11 13.19 5.98
N GLN A 228 -7.56 13.59 4.79
CA GLN A 228 -7.20 14.88 4.16
C GLN A 228 -5.69 15.08 4.03
N ARG A 229 -4.96 13.97 3.82
CA ARG A 229 -3.51 13.93 3.54
C ARG A 229 -3.30 13.50 2.09
N ARG A 230 -2.11 13.73 1.58
CA ARG A 230 -1.67 13.24 0.27
C ARG A 230 -0.30 12.62 0.40
N LEU A 231 -0.01 11.66 -0.47
CA LEU A 231 1.35 11.15 -0.58
C LEU A 231 2.16 12.14 -1.42
N ASP A 232 3.29 12.61 -0.89
CA ASP A 232 4.12 13.59 -1.59
C ASP A 232 5.14 12.94 -2.53
N ALA A 233 5.71 11.78 -2.13
CA ALA A 233 6.62 11.03 -2.99
C ALA A 233 6.74 9.54 -2.65
N VAL A 234 7.19 8.77 -3.64
CA VAL A 234 7.62 7.39 -3.52
C VAL A 234 9.08 7.28 -3.91
N LEU A 235 9.94 7.01 -2.93
CA LEU A 235 11.38 6.92 -3.10
C LEU A 235 11.75 5.48 -3.46
N TYR A 236 12.09 5.24 -4.73
CA TYR A 236 12.51 3.92 -5.20
C TYR A 236 14.03 3.81 -5.18
N ILE A 237 14.55 3.02 -4.24
CA ILE A 237 15.97 2.71 -4.13
C ILE A 237 16.27 1.54 -5.08
N LYS A 238 16.83 1.87 -6.24
CA LYS A 238 17.17 0.95 -7.32
C LYS A 238 18.54 0.32 -7.05
N VAL A 239 18.60 -1.00 -7.04
CA VAL A 239 19.83 -1.80 -6.83
C VAL A 239 19.73 -3.02 -7.74
N SER A 240 20.84 -3.42 -8.35
CA SER A 240 20.90 -4.67 -9.15
C SER A 240 20.64 -5.91 -8.29
N ASP A 241 20.07 -6.96 -8.89
CA ASP A 241 19.80 -8.21 -8.17
C ASP A 241 21.11 -8.85 -7.67
N GLU A 242 22.19 -8.74 -8.44
CA GLU A 242 23.53 -9.21 -8.06
C GLU A 242 24.04 -8.52 -6.78
N GLU A 243 23.89 -7.20 -6.70
CA GLU A 243 24.28 -6.43 -5.52
C GLU A 243 23.35 -6.73 -4.33
N ILE A 244 22.05 -6.96 -4.55
CA ILE A 244 21.12 -7.40 -3.50
C ILE A 244 21.56 -8.75 -2.92
N ILE A 245 21.89 -9.73 -3.76
CA ILE A 245 22.35 -11.05 -3.32
C ILE A 245 23.62 -10.90 -2.47
N LYS A 246 24.58 -10.09 -2.93
CA LYS A 246 25.81 -9.81 -2.19
C LYS A 246 25.54 -9.18 -0.82
N ARG A 247 24.67 -8.16 -0.76
CA ARG A 247 24.29 -7.46 0.48
C ARG A 247 23.58 -8.37 1.48
N LEU A 248 22.66 -9.21 1.02
CA LEU A 248 21.91 -10.09 1.92
C LEU A 248 22.78 -11.25 2.43
N SER A 249 23.62 -11.83 1.56
CA SER A 249 24.52 -12.92 1.93
C SER A 249 25.55 -12.51 2.99
N GLY A 250 25.99 -11.25 2.96
CA GLY A 250 26.96 -10.70 3.90
C GLY A 250 26.36 -10.04 5.15
N ARG A 251 25.02 -9.94 5.26
CA ARG A 251 24.38 -9.23 6.37
C ARG A 251 24.55 -9.95 7.71
N ARG A 252 24.82 -9.17 8.76
CA ARG A 252 24.85 -9.59 10.16
C ARG A 252 24.00 -8.65 10.98
N ILE A 253 23.28 -9.16 11.97
CA ILE A 253 22.43 -8.34 12.86
C ILE A 253 22.75 -8.70 14.29
N CYS A 254 22.81 -7.69 15.16
CA CYS A 254 22.98 -7.92 16.59
C CYS A 254 21.71 -8.53 17.21
N CYS A 255 21.85 -9.64 17.92
CA CYS A 255 20.77 -10.29 18.66
C CYS A 255 20.08 -9.35 19.66
N ASN A 256 20.85 -8.44 20.29
CA ASN A 256 20.36 -7.58 21.36
C ASN A 256 19.77 -6.27 20.86
N CYS A 257 20.53 -5.51 20.07
CA CYS A 257 20.14 -4.14 19.71
C CYS A 257 19.69 -3.99 18.26
N GLN A 258 19.64 -5.08 17.48
CA GLN A 258 19.22 -5.10 16.08
C GLN A 258 20.05 -4.21 15.15
N THR A 259 21.22 -3.74 15.59
CA THR A 259 22.15 -2.95 14.75
C THR A 259 22.63 -3.80 13.57
N PRO A 260 22.48 -3.32 12.32
CA PRO A 260 22.91 -4.04 11.14
C PRO A 260 24.41 -3.86 10.85
N TYR A 261 25.04 -4.95 10.45
CA TYR A 261 26.44 -5.05 10.01
C TYR A 261 26.50 -5.77 8.67
N HIS A 262 27.66 -5.70 8.01
CA HIS A 262 27.92 -6.44 6.80
C HIS A 262 29.39 -6.86 6.73
N VAL A 263 29.67 -8.13 6.47
CA VAL A 263 31.03 -8.71 6.53
C VAL A 263 32.07 -7.98 5.67
N VAL A 264 31.66 -7.37 4.55
CA VAL A 264 32.53 -6.53 3.69
C VAL A 264 32.32 -5.01 3.89
N PHE A 265 31.08 -4.52 3.73
CA PHE A 265 30.82 -3.07 3.63
C PHE A 265 30.76 -2.33 4.98
N ASN A 266 30.46 -3.04 6.07
CA ASN A 266 30.39 -2.46 7.41
C ASN A 266 30.69 -3.57 8.44
N PRO A 267 31.92 -4.10 8.46
CA PRO A 267 32.28 -5.19 9.35
C PRO A 267 32.31 -4.67 10.80
N PRO A 268 31.95 -5.51 11.78
CA PRO A 268 32.18 -5.17 13.18
C PRO A 268 33.69 -5.05 13.45
N ALA A 269 34.06 -4.32 14.51
CA ALA A 269 35.45 -4.20 14.95
C ALA A 269 36.02 -5.54 15.45
N GLU A 270 35.18 -6.36 16.09
CA GLU A 270 35.48 -7.74 16.47
C GLU A 270 34.51 -8.71 15.79
N GLU A 271 35.02 -9.84 15.29
CA GLU A 271 34.20 -10.86 14.64
C GLU A 271 33.07 -11.35 15.58
N ASP A 272 31.87 -11.47 15.01
CA ASP A 272 30.63 -11.88 15.69
C ASP A 272 30.19 -11.04 16.91
N LYS A 273 30.76 -9.83 17.10
CA LYS A 273 30.37 -8.92 18.19
C LYS A 273 29.88 -7.58 17.70
N CYS A 274 28.82 -7.09 18.33
CA CYS A 274 28.28 -5.77 18.05
C CYS A 274 29.11 -4.68 18.73
N ASP A 275 29.68 -3.77 17.96
CA ASP A 275 30.42 -2.59 18.45
C ASP A 275 29.60 -1.68 19.37
N ARG A 276 28.26 -1.70 19.25
CA ARG A 276 27.37 -0.82 20.03
C ARG A 276 27.05 -1.36 21.43
N CYS A 277 26.88 -2.67 21.58
CA CYS A 277 26.42 -3.25 22.85
C CYS A 277 27.14 -4.54 23.27
N GLY A 278 28.14 -4.99 22.50
CA GLY A 278 28.87 -6.24 22.74
C GLY A 278 28.07 -7.52 22.49
N GLY A 279 26.81 -7.42 22.04
CA GLY A 279 25.96 -8.57 21.77
C GLY A 279 26.41 -9.37 20.55
N GLU A 280 26.10 -10.66 20.52
CA GLU A 280 26.41 -11.57 19.41
C GLU A 280 25.74 -11.14 18.11
N LEU A 281 26.47 -11.27 17.00
CA LEU A 281 25.94 -11.05 15.66
C LEU A 281 25.53 -12.38 15.05
N TYR A 282 24.39 -12.38 14.36
CA TYR A 282 23.92 -13.56 13.63
C TYR A 282 23.49 -13.18 12.21
N GLN A 283 23.52 -14.17 11.32
CA GLN A 283 22.88 -14.07 10.01
C GLN A 283 21.42 -14.50 10.14
N ARG A 284 20.50 -13.73 9.56
CA ARG A 284 19.09 -14.10 9.61
C ARG A 284 18.82 -15.38 8.83
N LYS A 285 17.86 -16.17 9.31
CA LYS A 285 17.43 -17.39 8.63
C LYS A 285 16.97 -17.15 7.19
N ASP A 286 16.38 -15.98 6.91
CA ASP A 286 15.89 -15.58 5.59
C ASP A 286 16.95 -14.92 4.66
N ASP A 287 18.23 -14.94 5.06
CA ASP A 287 19.36 -14.44 4.27
C ASP A 287 20.19 -15.57 3.64
N ASN A 288 19.60 -16.75 3.46
CA ASN A 288 20.18 -17.83 2.64
C ASN A 288 19.81 -17.63 1.15
N GLU A 289 20.62 -18.17 0.25
CA GLU A 289 20.50 -17.99 -1.21
C GLU A 289 19.10 -18.33 -1.73
N GLU A 290 18.55 -19.49 -1.37
CA GLU A 290 17.22 -19.93 -1.81
C GLU A 290 16.13 -18.92 -1.41
N THR A 291 16.19 -18.43 -0.16
CA THR A 291 15.22 -17.46 0.36
C THR A 291 15.42 -16.08 -0.26
N ILE A 292 16.67 -15.66 -0.52
CA ILE A 292 16.97 -14.42 -1.23
C ILE A 292 16.33 -14.44 -2.62
N MET A 293 16.54 -15.52 -3.37
CA MET A 293 15.97 -15.68 -4.72
C MET A 293 14.45 -15.69 -4.71
N ALA A 294 13.83 -16.39 -3.75
CA ALA A 294 12.38 -16.39 -3.58
C ALA A 294 11.84 -14.97 -3.31
N ARG A 295 12.53 -14.19 -2.46
CA ARG A 295 12.16 -12.82 -2.13
C ARG A 295 12.30 -11.86 -3.30
N LEU A 296 13.36 -11.99 -4.11
CA LEU A 296 13.54 -11.23 -5.35
C LEU A 296 12.44 -11.56 -6.35
N LYS A 297 12.10 -12.84 -6.52
CA LYS A 297 10.98 -13.27 -7.37
C LYS A 297 9.66 -12.67 -6.92
N THR A 298 9.35 -12.67 -5.62
CA THR A 298 8.15 -12.03 -5.08
C THR A 298 8.16 -10.53 -5.32
N PHE A 299 9.30 -9.85 -5.10
CA PHE A 299 9.44 -8.43 -5.35
C PHE A 299 9.14 -8.09 -6.82
N HIS A 300 9.75 -8.79 -7.78
CA HIS A 300 9.53 -8.56 -9.21
C HIS A 300 8.10 -8.89 -9.65
N GLY A 301 7.48 -9.93 -9.06
CA GLY A 301 6.12 -10.34 -9.40
C GLY A 301 5.01 -9.46 -8.81
N GLN A 302 5.21 -8.87 -7.63
CA GLN A 302 4.15 -8.17 -6.89
C GLN A 302 4.42 -6.69 -6.65
N THR A 303 5.68 -6.34 -6.36
CA THR A 303 6.07 -5.00 -5.92
C THR A 303 6.64 -4.15 -7.06
N ALA A 304 7.38 -4.73 -8.01
CA ALA A 304 7.89 -3.99 -9.18
C ALA A 304 6.78 -3.33 -10.04
N PRO A 305 5.56 -3.90 -10.18
CA PRO A 305 4.43 -3.21 -10.83
C PRO A 305 4.09 -1.85 -10.19
N LEU A 306 4.38 -1.65 -8.89
CA LEU A 306 4.18 -0.37 -8.22
C LEU A 306 5.06 0.74 -8.78
N ILE A 307 6.24 0.40 -9.32
CA ILE A 307 7.13 1.38 -9.95
C ILE A 307 6.40 2.03 -11.13
N GLY A 308 5.76 1.22 -11.99
CA GLY A 308 4.98 1.73 -13.11
C GLY A 308 3.78 2.57 -12.66
N TYR A 309 3.06 2.10 -11.65
CA TYR A 309 1.91 2.80 -11.07
C TYR A 309 2.28 4.18 -10.51
N TYR A 310 3.30 4.26 -9.66
CA TYR A 310 3.71 5.55 -9.07
C TYR A 310 4.41 6.48 -10.06
N ARG A 311 5.07 5.93 -11.08
CA ARG A 311 5.63 6.73 -12.18
C ARG A 311 4.51 7.41 -12.98
N GLN A 312 3.45 6.68 -13.30
CA GLN A 312 2.28 7.23 -13.99
C GLN A 312 1.54 8.28 -13.14
N ALA A 313 1.53 8.12 -11.82
CA ALA A 313 0.98 9.09 -10.89
C ALA A 313 1.87 10.34 -10.67
N GLY A 314 3.09 10.37 -11.22
CA GLY A 314 4.04 11.48 -11.04
C GLY A 314 4.65 11.57 -9.64
N LEU A 315 4.56 10.51 -8.83
CA LEU A 315 5.03 10.48 -7.44
C LEU A 315 6.39 9.77 -7.28
N LEU A 316 6.82 8.99 -8.29
CA LEU A 316 8.02 8.18 -8.19
C LEU A 316 9.30 9.01 -8.34
N LEU A 317 10.18 8.93 -7.35
CA LEU A 317 11.55 9.42 -7.38
C LEU A 317 12.51 8.22 -7.38
N GLU A 318 13.25 8.04 -8.47
CA GLU A 318 14.24 6.96 -8.59
C GLU A 318 15.59 7.39 -8.01
N ILE A 319 16.14 6.56 -7.13
CA ILE A 319 17.41 6.80 -6.45
C ILE A 319 18.32 5.63 -6.74
N GLU A 320 19.51 5.92 -7.27
CA GLU A 320 20.55 4.92 -7.43
C GLU A 320 21.03 4.46 -6.04
N GLY A 321 20.89 3.17 -5.76
CA GLY A 321 21.08 2.56 -4.45
C GLY A 321 22.40 1.82 -4.29
N GLU A 322 23.26 1.84 -5.31
CA GLU A 322 24.62 1.32 -5.27
C GLU A 322 25.63 2.39 -4.82
N GLY A 323 26.66 1.96 -4.07
CA GLY A 323 27.66 2.84 -3.44
C GLY A 323 27.50 2.99 -1.93
N ASP A 324 28.20 3.97 -1.36
CA ASP A 324 28.24 4.19 0.08
C ASP A 324 26.92 4.76 0.61
N VAL A 325 26.62 4.45 1.88
CA VAL A 325 25.38 4.89 2.54
C VAL A 325 25.23 6.41 2.47
N ALA A 326 26.33 7.15 2.69
CA ALA A 326 26.34 8.61 2.64
C ALA A 326 25.97 9.15 1.25
N ASP A 327 26.48 8.55 0.18
CA ASP A 327 26.19 8.96 -1.20
C ASP A 327 24.73 8.66 -1.58
N ILE A 328 24.20 7.52 -1.13
CA ILE A 328 22.79 7.17 -1.33
C ILE A 328 21.90 8.17 -0.58
N THR A 329 22.25 8.52 0.66
CA THR A 329 21.53 9.53 1.45
C THR A 329 21.58 10.90 0.79
N ALA A 330 22.73 11.33 0.29
CA ALA A 330 22.88 12.59 -0.43
C ALA A 330 21.98 12.63 -1.69
N ARG A 331 21.96 11.55 -2.48
CA ARG A 331 21.06 11.43 -3.66
C ARG A 331 19.59 11.46 -3.27
N THR A 332 19.23 10.78 -2.17
CA THR A 332 17.86 10.74 -1.66
C THR A 332 17.42 12.14 -1.22
N MET A 333 18.26 12.85 -0.47
CA MET A 333 18.01 14.23 -0.04
C MET A 333 17.90 15.18 -1.24
N ALA A 334 18.76 15.05 -2.26
CA ALA A 334 18.68 15.83 -3.48
C ALA A 334 17.37 15.59 -4.26
N ALA A 335 16.89 14.34 -4.30
CA ALA A 335 15.63 14.00 -4.96
C ALA A 335 14.40 14.58 -4.24
N ILE A 336 14.43 14.63 -2.91
CA ILE A 336 13.33 15.16 -2.08
C ILE A 336 13.37 16.69 -2.01
N HIS A 337 14.54 17.32 -2.17
CA HIS A 337 14.72 18.76 -2.01
C HIS A 337 13.71 19.64 -2.76
N PRO A 338 13.35 19.37 -4.04
CA PRO A 338 12.34 20.17 -4.75
C PRO A 338 10.95 20.14 -4.12
N ILE A 339 10.61 19.07 -3.39
CA ILE A 339 9.31 18.90 -2.71
C ILE A 339 9.30 19.68 -1.38
N LEU A 340 10.47 19.85 -0.77
CA LEU A 340 10.63 20.60 0.49
C LEU A 340 10.60 22.12 0.30
N GLN A 341 10.77 22.62 -0.92
CA GLN A 341 10.71 24.05 -1.19
C GLN A 341 9.25 24.53 -1.29
N PRO A 342 8.90 25.66 -0.65
CA PRO A 342 7.61 26.30 -0.92
C PRO A 342 7.53 26.68 -2.40
N LEU A 343 6.35 26.50 -3.01
CA LEU A 343 6.10 26.90 -4.40
C LEU A 343 6.55 28.36 -4.61
N PRO A 344 7.28 28.68 -5.70
CA PRO A 344 7.69 30.06 -5.97
C PRO A 344 6.49 31.01 -5.99
N VAL A 345 6.60 32.13 -5.27
CA VAL A 345 5.56 33.17 -5.12
C VAL A 345 5.25 33.90 -6.45
N GLU A 346 6.02 33.65 -7.50
CA GLU A 346 6.04 34.44 -8.74
C GLU A 346 4.86 34.23 -9.70
N TRP A 347 3.92 33.32 -9.40
CA TRP A 347 2.70 33.15 -10.21
C TRP A 347 1.54 34.07 -9.77
N SER A 348 1.80 34.99 -8.84
CA SER A 348 0.81 35.92 -8.29
C SER A 348 0.78 37.31 -8.95
N GLN A 349 1.67 37.60 -9.92
CA GLN A 349 1.79 38.95 -10.50
C GLN A 349 1.67 39.04 -12.04
N GLN A 350 1.28 37.98 -12.76
CA GLN A 350 1.10 38.04 -14.22
C GLN A 350 -0.34 37.92 -14.73
N VAL A 351 -1.35 38.03 -13.86
CA VAL A 351 -2.71 38.32 -14.31
C VAL A 351 -2.97 39.80 -14.04
N SER A 352 -2.66 40.65 -15.02
CA SER A 352 -3.23 42.00 -15.06
C SER A 352 -4.75 41.86 -15.04
N PRO A 353 -5.49 42.64 -14.24
CA PRO A 353 -6.93 42.74 -14.41
C PRO A 353 -7.18 43.16 -15.85
N LEU A 354 -8.01 42.41 -16.57
CA LEU A 354 -8.65 42.93 -17.77
C LEU A 354 -9.41 44.18 -17.33
N ASP A 355 -8.98 45.32 -17.87
CA ASP A 355 -9.63 46.60 -17.67
C ASP A 355 -11.09 46.48 -18.14
N SER A 356 -12.02 46.77 -17.24
CA SER A 356 -13.45 46.55 -17.46
C SER A 356 -14.10 47.69 -18.28
N SER A 357 -13.35 48.32 -19.20
CA SER A 357 -13.85 49.45 -20.01
C SER A 357 -14.13 49.13 -21.48
N ASP A 358 -13.64 48.01 -22.03
CA ASP A 358 -13.62 47.83 -23.49
C ASP A 358 -14.40 46.59 -23.96
N VAL A 359 -15.67 46.50 -23.61
CA VAL A 359 -16.62 45.63 -24.33
C VAL A 359 -17.76 46.49 -24.84
N GLU A 360 -17.52 47.14 -25.98
CA GLU A 360 -18.61 47.57 -26.86
C GLU A 360 -19.38 46.34 -27.33
N MET A 361 -20.67 46.33 -27.00
CA MET A 361 -21.67 45.49 -27.65
C MET A 361 -21.73 45.87 -29.13
N ALA A 362 -21.29 44.96 -30.00
CA ALA A 362 -21.61 45.02 -31.42
C ALA A 362 -22.24 43.69 -31.84
N ASP A 363 -23.46 43.82 -32.37
CA ASP A 363 -24.33 42.79 -32.91
C ASP A 363 -23.65 41.83 -33.89
N LEU A 364 -23.97 40.52 -33.77
CA LEU A 364 -24.55 39.66 -34.82
C LEU A 364 -24.76 38.22 -34.34
#